data_AF-A0A6I3X002-F1
#
_entry.id   AF-A0A6I3X002-F1
#
_cell.length_a   1.000
_cell.length_b   1.000
_cell.length_c   1.000
_cell.angle_alpha   90.00
_cell.angle_beta   90.00
_cell.angle_gamma   90.00
#
_symmetry.space_group_name_H-M   'P 1'
#
loop_
_entity.id
_entity.type
_entity.pdbx_description
1 polymer ?
#
loop_
_entity_poly.entity_id
_entity_poly.type
_entity_poly.pdbx_seq_one_letter_code
_entity_poly.pdbx_strand_id
1 'polypeptide(L)'
;MTRTQPNRHLVAIDEYAMAVFREVIRLSRRRPSCDAEDIAQMVTEKFLTDADGIIARYPNPVRFARAAAKNTAISHERCERAQRGEGVRLVDVGNGQLAPRRRIVSGNVRPPDGGDELFDTVGDRCESFADQVMHAQDDAVQLERCLAGIPPGDRSLFMLVHGNGHTVQEAAVLLGQCRETVSRRISRIRRLIDQNRVGMTHNAQEGAT
;
A
#
# COMPACT_ATOMS: atom_id res chain seq x y z
N MET A 1 4.67 32.63 -49.68
CA MET A 1 4.87 31.41 -48.86
C MET A 1 6.35 31.29 -48.52
N THR A 2 6.78 31.94 -47.44
CA THR A 2 8.17 31.91 -46.96
C THR A 2 8.43 30.57 -46.27
N ARG A 3 9.20 29.69 -46.91
CA ARG A 3 9.77 28.49 -46.27
C ARG A 3 10.71 28.96 -45.16
N THR A 4 10.30 28.86 -43.91
CA THR A 4 11.17 29.01 -42.74
C THR A 4 12.25 27.95 -42.84
N GLN A 5 13.49 28.35 -43.10
CA GLN A 5 14.62 27.41 -43.07
C GLN A 5 14.76 26.87 -41.64
N PRO A 6 14.89 25.55 -41.45
CA PRO A 6 15.09 24.98 -40.13
C PRO A 6 16.40 25.52 -39.54
N ASN A 7 16.35 25.89 -38.27
CA ASN A 7 17.52 26.37 -37.53
C ASN A 7 18.60 25.27 -37.56
N ARG A 8 19.74 25.54 -38.22
CA ARG A 8 20.81 24.54 -38.45
C ARG A 8 21.31 23.89 -37.15
N HIS A 9 21.27 24.61 -36.04
CA HIS A 9 21.65 24.09 -34.73
C HIS A 9 20.68 23.01 -34.23
N LEU A 10 19.37 23.22 -34.39
CA LEU A 10 18.35 22.23 -34.04
C LEU A 10 18.47 20.96 -34.89
N VAL A 11 18.77 21.11 -36.18
CA VAL A 11 19.00 19.95 -37.09
C VAL A 11 20.20 19.12 -36.61
N ALA A 12 21.30 19.76 -36.19
CA ALA A 12 22.47 19.05 -35.68
C ALA A 12 22.20 18.33 -34.35
N ILE A 13 21.40 18.93 -33.45
CA ILE A 13 20.97 18.29 -32.20
C ILE A 13 20.10 17.07 -32.49
N ASP A 14 19.14 17.17 -33.42
CA ASP A 14 18.27 16.05 -33.79
C ASP A 14 19.06 14.89 -34.40
N GLU A 15 20.00 15.18 -35.30
CA GLU A 15 20.89 14.16 -35.89
C GLU A 15 21.74 13.46 -34.82
N TYR A 16 22.27 14.23 -33.88
CA TYR A 16 23.04 13.70 -32.76
C TYR A 16 22.17 12.81 -31.86
N ALA A 17 20.98 13.27 -31.47
CA ALA A 17 20.03 12.52 -30.65
C ALA A 17 19.64 11.19 -31.33
N MET A 18 19.36 11.21 -32.63
CA MET A 18 19.03 9.99 -33.39
C MET A 18 20.20 9.02 -33.49
N ALA A 19 21.43 9.52 -33.65
CA ALA A 19 22.63 8.68 -33.62
C ALA A 19 22.83 8.02 -32.25
N VAL A 20 22.62 8.77 -31.16
CA VAL A 20 22.66 8.25 -29.79
C VAL A 20 21.60 7.18 -29.59
N PHE A 21 20.34 7.48 -29.90
CA PHE A 21 19.21 6.57 -29.73
C PHE A 21 19.45 5.22 -30.42
N ARG A 22 19.83 5.24 -31.70
CA ARG A 22 20.11 4.03 -32.49
C ARG A 22 21.25 3.20 -31.88
N GLU A 23 22.32 3.85 -31.45
CA GLU A 23 23.46 3.16 -30.84
C GLU A 23 23.09 2.56 -29.49
N VAL A 24 22.28 3.26 -28.66
CA VAL A 24 21.81 2.72 -27.38
C VAL A 24 20.92 1.50 -27.59
N ILE A 25 19.94 1.56 -28.51
CA ILE A 25 19.11 0.39 -28.86
C ILE A 25 19.99 -0.80 -29.27
N ARG A 26 20.99 -0.56 -30.12
CA ARG A 26 21.92 -1.61 -30.58
C ARG A 26 22.71 -2.24 -29.41
N LEU A 27 23.12 -1.45 -28.43
CA LEU A 27 23.85 -1.92 -27.24
C LEU A 27 22.94 -2.67 -26.27
N SER A 28 21.72 -2.16 -26.05
CA SER A 28 20.77 -2.69 -25.07
C SER A 28 20.09 -3.98 -25.52
N ARG A 29 19.88 -4.19 -26.84
CA ARG A 29 19.38 -5.48 -27.37
C ARG A 29 20.25 -6.70 -27.03
N ARG A 30 21.51 -6.49 -26.65
CA ARG A 30 22.41 -7.56 -26.20
C ARG A 30 22.20 -7.93 -24.72
N ARG A 31 21.31 -7.23 -24.02
CA ARG A 31 21.04 -7.42 -22.59
C ARG A 31 19.57 -7.85 -22.42
N PRO A 32 19.30 -9.13 -22.10
CA PRO A 32 17.93 -9.62 -21.96
C PRO A 32 17.18 -9.06 -20.75
N SER A 33 17.85 -8.36 -19.83
CA SER A 33 17.28 -7.90 -18.56
C SER A 33 16.75 -6.46 -18.55
N CYS A 34 16.80 -5.75 -19.68
CA CYS A 34 16.32 -4.37 -19.77
C CYS A 34 15.62 -4.13 -21.11
N ASP A 35 14.51 -3.40 -21.11
CA ASP A 35 13.92 -2.90 -22.35
C ASP A 35 14.91 -1.94 -23.01
N ALA A 36 15.21 -2.20 -24.29
CA ALA A 36 16.14 -1.38 -25.03
C ALA A 36 15.60 0.04 -25.25
N GLU A 37 14.28 0.18 -25.40
CA GLU A 37 13.61 1.45 -25.67
C GLU A 37 13.66 2.36 -24.44
N ASP A 38 13.41 1.83 -23.24
CA ASP A 38 13.50 2.59 -21.99
C ASP A 38 14.90 3.19 -21.79
N ILE A 39 15.94 2.37 -21.98
CA ILE A 39 17.33 2.83 -21.82
C ILE A 39 17.67 3.89 -22.89
N ALA A 40 17.19 3.70 -24.13
CA ALA A 40 17.41 4.67 -25.21
C ALA A 40 16.70 5.99 -24.94
N GLN A 41 15.46 5.94 -24.45
CA GLN A 41 14.70 7.12 -24.05
C GLN A 41 15.43 7.87 -22.92
N MET A 42 15.76 7.20 -21.81
CA MET A 42 16.45 7.82 -20.67
C MET A 42 17.79 8.46 -21.05
N VAL A 43 18.57 7.82 -21.93
CA VAL A 43 19.85 8.38 -22.41
C VAL A 43 19.61 9.59 -23.31
N THR A 44 18.55 9.56 -24.14
CA THR A 44 18.20 10.66 -25.04
C THR A 44 17.67 11.86 -24.24
N GLU A 45 16.83 11.65 -23.23
CA GLU A 45 16.37 12.71 -22.32
C GLU A 45 17.53 13.38 -21.59
N LYS A 46 18.49 12.58 -21.10
CA LYS A 46 19.73 13.08 -20.50
C LYS A 46 20.55 13.92 -21.48
N PHE A 47 20.59 13.52 -22.76
CA PHE A 47 21.24 14.32 -23.80
C PHE A 47 20.52 15.65 -24.02
N LEU A 48 19.20 15.63 -24.21
CA LEU A 48 18.40 16.82 -24.48
C LEU A 48 18.42 17.85 -23.34
N THR A 49 18.69 17.40 -22.10
CA THR A 49 18.82 18.30 -20.93
C THR A 49 20.08 19.18 -21.00
N ASP A 50 21.17 18.72 -21.64
CA ASP A 50 22.44 19.46 -21.77
C ASP A 50 23.13 19.12 -23.10
N ALA A 51 22.43 19.40 -24.21
CA ALA A 51 22.87 18.98 -25.54
C ALA A 51 24.21 19.63 -25.93
N ASP A 52 24.35 20.94 -25.74
CA ASP A 52 25.56 21.68 -26.10
C ASP A 52 26.77 21.23 -25.25
N GLY A 53 26.60 21.05 -23.94
CA GLY A 53 27.66 20.57 -23.06
C GLY A 53 28.11 19.15 -23.39
N ILE A 54 27.16 18.28 -23.75
CA ILE A 54 27.45 16.89 -24.13
C ILE A 54 28.11 16.83 -25.51
N ILE A 55 27.67 17.59 -26.51
CA ILE A 55 28.30 17.65 -27.84
C ILE A 55 29.74 18.15 -27.70
N ALA A 56 29.97 19.20 -26.90
CA ALA A 56 31.31 19.72 -26.66
C ALA A 56 32.24 18.68 -26.00
N ARG A 57 31.74 17.92 -25.02
CA ARG A 57 32.50 16.87 -24.32
C ARG A 57 32.68 15.60 -25.16
N TYR A 58 31.68 15.27 -25.96
CA TYR A 58 31.64 14.08 -26.81
C TYR A 58 31.20 14.47 -28.22
N PRO A 59 32.12 14.96 -29.07
CA PRO A 59 31.77 15.31 -30.45
C PRO A 59 31.25 14.12 -31.26
N ASN A 60 31.59 12.88 -30.86
CA ASN A 60 31.10 11.67 -31.46
C ASN A 60 29.92 11.08 -30.64
N PRO A 61 28.70 11.01 -31.20
CA PRO A 61 27.51 10.50 -30.50
C PRO A 61 27.63 9.04 -30.06
N VAL A 62 28.37 8.22 -30.80
CA VAL A 62 28.60 6.81 -30.46
C VAL A 62 29.42 6.66 -29.17
N ARG A 63 30.38 7.56 -28.94
CA ARG A 63 31.19 7.55 -27.70
C ARG A 63 30.33 7.92 -26.49
N PHE A 64 29.49 8.94 -26.64
CA PHE A 64 28.54 9.32 -25.59
C PHE A 64 27.56 8.18 -25.30
N ALA A 65 26.93 7.62 -26.33
CA ALA A 65 25.97 6.53 -26.21
C ALA A 65 26.55 5.32 -25.44
N ARG A 66 27.78 4.90 -25.75
CA ARG A 66 28.45 3.79 -25.04
C ARG A 66 28.74 4.12 -23.57
N ALA A 67 29.16 5.35 -23.28
CA ALA A 67 29.44 5.78 -21.91
C ALA A 67 28.14 5.88 -21.08
N ALA A 68 27.07 6.41 -21.68
CA ALA A 68 25.79 6.62 -21.02
C ALA A 68 25.01 5.32 -20.83
N ALA A 69 24.88 4.49 -21.88
CA ALA A 69 24.04 3.29 -21.87
C ALA A 69 24.38 2.32 -20.73
N LYS A 70 25.67 2.10 -20.46
CA LYS A 70 26.09 1.18 -19.38
C LYS A 70 25.60 1.65 -18.01
N ASN A 71 25.79 2.93 -17.70
CA ASN A 71 25.43 3.49 -16.40
C ASN A 71 23.92 3.62 -16.26
N THR A 72 23.22 4.05 -17.32
CA THR A 72 21.75 4.14 -17.32
C THR A 72 21.12 2.77 -17.15
N ALA A 73 21.60 1.73 -17.85
CA ALA A 73 21.09 0.37 -17.69
C ALA A 73 21.27 -0.16 -16.26
N ILE A 74 22.43 0.06 -15.63
CA ILE A 74 22.65 -0.32 -14.22
C ILE A 74 21.72 0.46 -13.29
N SER A 75 21.51 1.74 -13.55
CA SER A 75 20.60 2.58 -12.76
C SER A 75 19.15 2.12 -12.89
N HIS A 76 18.71 1.79 -14.11
CA HIS A 76 17.39 1.28 -14.40
C HIS A 76 17.13 -0.04 -13.66
N GLU A 77 18.04 -1.01 -13.78
CA GLU A 77 17.96 -2.28 -13.06
C GLU A 77 17.88 -2.08 -11.54
N ARG A 78 18.61 -1.11 -11.01
CA ARG A 78 18.56 -0.76 -9.59
C ARG A 78 17.21 -0.19 -9.17
N CYS A 79 16.61 0.68 -9.98
CA CYS A 79 15.28 1.25 -9.70
C CYS A 79 14.20 0.17 -9.75
N GLU A 80 14.21 -0.66 -10.80
CA GLU A 80 13.34 -1.82 -10.96
C GLU A 80 13.39 -2.77 -9.75
N ARG A 81 14.61 -3.09 -9.29
CA ARG A 81 14.80 -3.92 -8.11
C ARG A 81 14.38 -3.25 -6.81
N ALA A 82 14.52 -1.93 -6.71
CA ALA A 82 14.00 -1.19 -5.56
C ALA A 82 12.46 -1.26 -5.53
N GLN A 83 11.82 -1.07 -6.68
CA GLN A 83 10.35 -1.16 -6.81
C GLN A 83 9.84 -2.56 -6.45
N ARG A 84 10.57 -3.62 -6.86
CA ARG A 84 10.27 -5.02 -6.48
C ARG A 84 10.65 -5.38 -5.03
N GLY A 85 11.23 -4.46 -4.26
CA GLY A 85 11.71 -4.74 -2.92
C GLY A 85 12.93 -5.68 -2.85
N GLU A 86 13.55 -6.02 -3.98
CA GLU A 86 14.71 -6.92 -4.05
C GLU A 86 15.98 -6.30 -3.49
N GLY A 87 16.02 -4.97 -3.33
CA GLY A 87 17.16 -4.24 -2.80
C GLY A 87 18.19 -3.86 -3.87
N VAL A 88 18.77 -2.66 -3.72
CA VAL A 88 19.59 -1.98 -4.75
C VAL A 88 21.05 -2.45 -4.78
N ARG A 89 21.59 -2.90 -3.64
CA ARG A 89 23.00 -3.28 -3.50
C ARG A 89 23.15 -4.80 -3.51
N LEU A 90 23.84 -5.30 -4.54
CA LEU A 90 24.32 -6.68 -4.59
C LEU A 90 25.59 -6.83 -3.76
N VAL A 91 25.71 -7.97 -3.10
CA VAL A 91 26.92 -8.45 -2.44
C VAL A 91 27.25 -9.83 -2.99
N ASP A 92 28.54 -10.13 -3.07
CA ASP A 92 28.99 -11.49 -3.38
C ASP A 92 28.64 -12.39 -2.19
N VAL A 93 27.86 -13.44 -2.46
CA VAL A 93 27.43 -14.44 -1.46
C VAL A 93 28.25 -15.73 -1.57
N GLY A 94 29.28 -15.76 -2.43
CA GLY A 94 30.13 -16.92 -2.70
C GLY A 94 29.92 -17.48 -4.11
N ASN A 95 30.94 -18.17 -4.64
CA ASN A 95 30.94 -18.78 -5.98
C ASN A 95 30.73 -17.79 -7.15
N GLY A 96 31.00 -16.50 -6.95
CA GLY A 96 30.75 -15.45 -7.94
C GLY A 96 29.26 -15.13 -8.14
N GLN A 97 28.38 -15.66 -7.29
CA GLN A 97 26.97 -15.32 -7.29
C GLN A 97 26.76 -14.00 -6.54
N LEU A 98 26.11 -13.07 -7.21
CA LEU A 98 25.71 -11.79 -6.63
C LEU A 98 24.27 -11.90 -6.13
N ALA A 99 24.05 -11.68 -4.84
CA ALA A 99 22.71 -11.64 -4.25
C ALA A 99 22.46 -10.31 -3.54
N PRO A 100 21.20 -9.87 -3.41
CA PRO A 100 20.89 -8.65 -2.69
C PRO A 100 21.16 -8.79 -1.18
N ARG A 101 21.74 -7.76 -0.56
CA ARG A 101 22.06 -7.78 0.89
C ARG A 101 20.81 -7.75 1.79
N ARG A 102 19.76 -7.06 1.35
CA ARG A 102 18.47 -6.96 2.04
C ARG A 102 17.37 -6.99 0.98
N ARG A 103 16.39 -7.86 1.19
CA ARG A 103 15.18 -7.98 0.37
C ARG A 103 13.97 -7.69 1.26
N ILE A 104 13.16 -6.73 0.85
CA ILE A 104 11.83 -6.50 1.39
C ILE A 104 10.89 -7.35 0.55
N VAL A 105 10.37 -8.41 1.14
CA VAL A 105 9.35 -9.24 0.50
C VAL A 105 8.01 -8.59 0.80
N SER A 106 7.27 -8.20 -0.24
CA SER A 106 5.88 -7.79 -0.07
C SER A 106 5.10 -8.98 0.46
N GLY A 107 4.22 -8.76 1.44
CA GLY A 107 3.41 -9.84 1.99
C GLY A 107 2.45 -10.47 0.95
N ASN A 108 2.21 -9.81 -0.18
CA ASN A 108 1.43 -10.35 -1.31
C ASN A 108 2.27 -11.21 -2.27
N VAL A 109 3.52 -11.54 -1.93
CA VAL A 109 4.34 -12.41 -2.78
C VAL A 109 4.12 -13.84 -2.32
N ARG A 110 3.47 -14.64 -3.17
CA ARG A 110 3.33 -16.07 -2.95
C ARG A 110 4.71 -16.72 -2.85
N PRO A 111 5.01 -17.45 -1.77
CA PRO A 111 6.31 -18.10 -1.63
C PRO A 111 6.48 -19.21 -2.71
N PRO A 112 7.72 -19.49 -3.14
CA PRO A 112 8.00 -20.38 -4.27
C PRO A 112 7.64 -21.85 -4.01
N ASP A 113 7.35 -22.22 -2.77
CA ASP A 113 6.81 -23.51 -2.34
C ASP A 113 5.28 -23.60 -2.49
N GLY A 114 4.62 -22.55 -2.98
CA GLY A 114 3.18 -22.55 -3.24
C GLY A 114 2.30 -22.28 -2.02
N GLY A 115 2.89 -21.89 -0.89
CA GLY A 115 2.14 -21.46 0.30
C GLY A 115 1.24 -20.24 0.05
N ASP A 116 0.44 -19.89 1.05
CA ASP A 116 -0.46 -18.74 0.99
C ASP A 116 0.32 -17.43 1.08
N GLU A 117 -0.22 -16.36 0.50
CA GLU A 117 0.34 -15.02 0.69
C GLU A 117 0.22 -14.61 2.17
N LEU A 118 1.13 -13.78 2.66
CA LEU A 118 1.11 -13.31 4.05
C LEU A 118 -0.24 -12.66 4.41
N PHE A 119 -0.91 -12.05 3.42
CA PHE A 119 -2.20 -11.41 3.58
C PHE A 119 -3.40 -12.27 3.13
N ASP A 120 -3.20 -13.45 2.55
CA ASP A 120 -4.29 -14.40 2.30
C ASP A 120 -4.93 -14.80 3.64
N THR A 121 -4.12 -14.95 4.69
CA THR A 121 -4.63 -15.17 6.06
C THR A 121 -5.42 -13.99 6.64
N VAL A 122 -5.41 -12.81 6.01
CA VAL A 122 -6.21 -11.64 6.38
C VAL A 122 -7.47 -11.54 5.52
N GLY A 123 -7.37 -11.87 4.22
CA GLY A 123 -8.51 -11.95 3.30
C GLY A 123 -9.52 -13.03 3.67
N ASP A 124 -9.04 -14.23 4.02
CA ASP A 124 -9.88 -15.36 4.47
C ASP A 124 -10.52 -15.14 5.86
N ARG A 125 -10.17 -14.06 6.56
CA ARG A 125 -10.82 -13.67 7.83
C ARG A 125 -11.91 -12.62 7.66
N CYS A 126 -12.10 -12.08 6.46
CA CYS A 126 -13.25 -11.25 6.17
C CYS A 126 -14.42 -12.17 5.88
N GLU A 127 -15.29 -12.37 6.87
CA GLU A 127 -16.63 -12.93 6.67
C GLU A 127 -17.28 -12.31 5.43
N SER A 128 -18.04 -13.10 4.67
CA SER A 128 -18.74 -12.54 3.52
C SER A 128 -19.66 -11.41 3.98
N PHE A 129 -19.95 -10.44 3.11
CA PHE A 129 -20.86 -9.35 3.47
C PHE A 129 -22.22 -9.87 3.99
N ALA A 130 -22.70 -10.98 3.46
CA ALA A 130 -23.92 -11.63 3.93
C ALA A 130 -23.78 -12.17 5.35
N ASP A 131 -22.66 -12.83 5.67
CA ASP A 131 -22.39 -13.36 7.01
C ASP A 131 -22.21 -12.22 8.04
N GLN A 132 -21.51 -11.14 7.66
CA GLN A 132 -21.37 -9.95 8.51
C GLN A 132 -22.73 -9.33 8.86
N VAL A 133 -23.65 -9.28 7.88
CA VAL A 133 -25.01 -8.76 8.09
C VAL A 133 -25.82 -9.68 9.00
N MET A 134 -25.72 -11.00 8.83
CA MET A 134 -26.39 -11.96 9.71
C MET A 134 -25.85 -11.88 11.15
N HIS A 135 -24.53 -11.86 11.32
CA HIS A 135 -23.90 -11.70 12.64
C HIS A 135 -24.28 -10.38 13.30
N ALA A 136 -24.32 -9.27 12.55
CA ALA A 136 -24.76 -7.99 13.08
C ALA A 136 -26.24 -8.00 13.52
N GLN A 137 -27.12 -8.73 12.81
CA GLN A 137 -28.51 -8.90 13.22
C GLN A 137 -28.64 -9.77 14.48
N ASP A 138 -27.90 -10.86 14.55
CA ASP A 138 -27.86 -11.73 15.73
C ASP A 138 -27.34 -10.98 16.96
N ASP A 139 -26.26 -10.21 16.80
CA ASP A 139 -25.70 -9.35 17.85
C ASP A 139 -26.70 -8.28 18.30
N ALA A 140 -27.45 -7.67 17.37
CA ALA A 140 -28.49 -6.71 17.71
C ALA A 140 -29.60 -7.36 18.56
N VAL A 141 -30.06 -8.56 18.18
CA VAL A 141 -31.07 -9.31 18.94
C VAL A 141 -30.54 -9.71 20.31
N GLN A 142 -29.28 -10.17 20.41
CA GLN A 142 -28.66 -10.49 21.70
C GLN A 142 -28.53 -9.28 22.60
N LEU A 143 -28.11 -8.13 22.04
CA LEU A 143 -28.03 -6.88 22.76
C LEU A 143 -29.41 -6.44 23.27
N GLU A 144 -30.45 -6.51 22.44
CA GLU A 144 -31.82 -6.20 22.87
C GLU A 144 -32.28 -7.07 24.03
N ARG A 145 -32.00 -8.38 23.99
CA ARG A 145 -32.33 -9.30 25.08
C ARG A 145 -31.56 -8.97 26.37
N CYS A 146 -30.28 -8.61 26.26
CA CYS A 146 -29.49 -8.17 27.41
C CYS A 146 -30.03 -6.88 28.04
N LEU A 147 -30.67 -6.03 27.24
CA LEU A 147 -31.25 -4.76 27.68
C LEU A 147 -32.71 -4.90 28.15
N ALA A 148 -33.38 -6.03 27.93
CA ALA A 148 -34.82 -6.21 28.15
C ALA A 148 -35.28 -6.00 29.61
N GLY A 149 -34.38 -6.12 30.59
CA GLY A 149 -34.66 -5.86 32.01
C GLY A 149 -34.16 -4.51 32.52
N ILE A 150 -33.60 -3.66 31.66
CA ILE A 150 -32.96 -2.41 32.07
C ILE A 150 -33.97 -1.26 31.93
N PRO A 151 -34.10 -0.39 32.95
CA PRO A 151 -34.99 0.76 32.87
C PRO A 151 -34.71 1.62 31.62
N PRO A 152 -35.74 2.22 31.00
CA PRO A 152 -35.59 2.94 29.74
C PRO A 152 -34.60 4.12 29.84
N GLY A 153 -34.59 4.84 30.96
CA GLY A 153 -33.62 5.92 31.20
C GLY A 153 -32.17 5.45 31.33
N ASP A 154 -31.96 4.21 31.77
CA ASP A 154 -30.65 3.57 31.87
C ASP A 154 -30.22 2.98 30.50
N ARG A 155 -31.17 2.41 29.73
CA ARG A 155 -30.94 1.99 28.35
C ARG A 155 -30.52 3.16 27.46
N SER A 156 -31.22 4.29 27.55
CA SER A 156 -30.88 5.50 26.78
C SER A 156 -29.50 6.05 27.14
N LEU A 157 -29.14 6.06 28.43
CA LEU A 157 -27.80 6.46 28.87
C LEU A 157 -26.72 5.52 28.33
N PHE A 158 -26.97 4.20 28.34
CA PHE A 158 -26.04 3.21 27.80
C PHE A 158 -25.81 3.42 26.29
N MET A 159 -26.88 3.59 25.52
CA MET A 159 -26.79 3.83 24.08
C MET A 159 -26.11 5.17 23.76
N LEU A 160 -26.32 6.20 24.57
CA LEU A 160 -25.66 7.49 24.37
C LEU A 160 -24.13 7.36 24.44
N VAL A 161 -23.62 6.57 25.40
CA VAL A 161 -22.17 6.39 25.58
C VAL A 161 -21.58 5.32 24.66
N HIS A 162 -22.23 4.16 24.56
CA HIS A 162 -21.67 3.00 23.87
C HIS A 162 -22.16 2.83 22.44
N GLY A 163 -23.35 3.34 22.10
CA GLY A 163 -23.86 3.33 20.73
C GLY A 163 -23.44 4.58 19.94
N ASN A 164 -23.63 5.76 20.54
CA ASN A 164 -23.39 7.04 19.86
C ASN A 164 -21.98 7.61 20.11
N GLY A 165 -21.19 6.99 20.99
CA GLY A 165 -19.81 7.38 21.27
C GLY A 165 -19.64 8.63 22.15
N HIS A 166 -20.68 9.10 22.84
CA HIS A 166 -20.52 10.23 23.76
C HIS A 166 -19.65 9.85 24.95
N THR A 167 -18.83 10.80 25.40
CA THR A 167 -18.12 10.68 26.66
C THR A 167 -19.08 10.73 27.84
N VAL A 168 -18.68 10.17 28.98
CA VAL A 168 -19.47 10.24 30.23
C VAL A 168 -19.73 11.69 30.65
N GLN A 169 -18.79 12.60 30.34
CA GLN A 169 -18.94 14.02 30.62
C GLN A 169 -20.03 14.66 29.74
N GLU A 170 -20.02 14.38 28.43
CA GLU A 170 -21.04 14.89 27.50
C GLU A 170 -22.42 14.33 27.83
N ALA A 171 -22.52 13.04 28.13
CA ALA A 171 -23.75 12.41 28.59
C ALA A 171 -24.30 13.06 29.88
N ALA A 172 -23.41 13.42 30.80
CA ALA A 172 -23.79 14.11 32.04
C ALA A 172 -24.35 15.52 31.79
N VAL A 173 -23.72 16.27 30.88
CA VAL A 173 -24.23 17.58 30.45
C VAL A 173 -25.60 17.45 29.77
N LEU A 174 -25.76 16.51 28.84
CA LEU A 174 -27.02 16.28 28.12
C LEU A 174 -28.17 15.87 29.04
N LEU A 175 -27.87 15.12 30.11
CA LEU A 175 -28.87 14.66 31.08
C LEU A 175 -29.07 15.63 32.25
N GLY A 176 -28.31 16.73 32.34
CA GLY A 176 -28.35 17.66 33.47
C GLY A 176 -27.94 17.03 34.80
N GLN A 177 -27.01 16.08 34.78
CA GLN A 177 -26.56 15.32 35.96
C GLN A 177 -25.07 15.53 36.24
N CYS A 178 -24.63 15.27 37.47
CA CYS A 178 -23.20 15.24 37.80
C CYS A 178 -22.53 14.03 37.12
N ARG A 179 -21.29 14.22 36.66
CA ARG A 179 -20.47 13.19 35.98
C ARG A 179 -20.35 11.91 36.82
N GLU A 180 -20.14 12.05 38.12
CA GLU A 180 -19.97 10.95 39.08
C GLU A 180 -21.23 10.09 39.15
N THR A 181 -22.41 10.73 39.12
CA THR A 181 -23.72 10.05 39.13
C THR A 181 -23.90 9.23 37.86
N VAL A 182 -23.59 9.81 36.69
CA VAL A 182 -23.67 9.12 35.40
C VAL A 182 -22.67 7.96 35.33
N SER A 183 -21.44 8.16 35.80
CA SER A 183 -20.41 7.12 35.85
C SER A 183 -20.83 5.92 36.72
N ARG A 184 -21.42 6.18 37.90
CA ARG A 184 -21.96 5.12 38.78
C ARG A 184 -23.14 4.40 38.14
N ARG A 185 -24.03 5.11 37.45
CA ARG A 185 -25.16 4.50 36.72
C ARG A 185 -24.65 3.59 35.60
N ILE A 186 -23.70 4.05 34.76
CA ILE A 186 -23.09 3.22 33.71
C ILE A 186 -22.45 1.96 34.29
N SER A 187 -21.74 2.09 35.40
CA SER A 187 -21.12 0.93 36.07
C SER A 187 -22.16 -0.09 36.53
N ARG A 188 -23.30 0.38 37.06
CA ARG A 188 -24.42 -0.48 37.45
C ARG A 188 -25.06 -1.14 36.22
N ILE A 189 -25.29 -0.38 35.16
CA ILE A 189 -25.89 -0.87 33.91
C ILE A 189 -25.03 -2.00 33.31
N ARG A 190 -23.71 -1.81 33.24
CA ARG A 190 -22.78 -2.85 32.76
C ARG A 190 -22.92 -4.16 33.55
N ARG A 191 -22.98 -4.08 34.89
CA ARG A 191 -23.20 -5.27 35.73
C ARG A 191 -24.53 -5.96 35.43
N LEU A 192 -25.60 -5.21 35.19
CA LEU A 192 -26.91 -5.78 34.84
C LEU A 192 -26.86 -6.45 33.45
N ILE A 193 -26.20 -5.84 32.47
CA ILE A 193 -25.99 -6.43 31.14
C ILE A 193 -25.19 -7.74 31.25
N ASP A 194 -24.10 -7.73 32.02
CA ASP A 194 -23.28 -8.93 32.22
C ASP A 194 -24.06 -10.07 32.88
N GLN A 195 -24.89 -9.74 33.89
CA GLN A 195 -25.77 -10.72 34.54
C GLN A 195 -26.80 -11.31 33.56
N ASN A 196 -27.46 -10.47 32.77
CA ASN A 196 -28.44 -10.90 31.77
C ASN A 196 -27.79 -11.78 30.71
N ARG A 197 -26.58 -11.43 30.25
CA ARG A 197 -25.81 -12.22 29.28
C ARG A 197 -25.49 -13.62 29.81
N VAL A 198 -25.02 -13.72 31.06
CA VAL A 198 -24.72 -15.03 31.70
C VAL A 198 -25.97 -15.89 31.87
N GLY A 199 -27.11 -15.27 32.23
CA GLY A 199 -28.40 -15.97 32.30
C GLY A 199 -28.85 -16.54 30.95
N MET A 200 -28.59 -15.81 29.86
CA MET A 200 -28.91 -16.28 28.50
C MET A 200 -28.02 -17.46 28.06
N THR A 201 -26.73 -17.45 28.41
CA THR A 201 -25.82 -18.55 28.07
C THR A 201 -26.17 -19.85 28.80
N HIS A 202 -26.72 -19.78 30.02
CA HIS A 202 -27.15 -20.97 30.76
C HIS A 202 -28.47 -21.56 30.21
N ASN A 203 -29.47 -20.74 29.91
CA ASN A 203 -30.76 -21.20 29.36
C ASN A 203 -30.63 -21.83 27.96
N ALA A 204 -29.63 -21.40 27.17
CA ALA A 204 -29.34 -22.00 25.86
C ALA A 204 -28.77 -23.44 25.97
N GLN A 205 -28.16 -23.81 27.09
CA GLN A 205 -27.60 -25.15 27.31
C GLN A 205 -28.65 -26.16 27.80
N GLU A 206 -29.68 -25.72 28.53
CA GLU A 206 -30.75 -26.59 29.05
C GLU A 206 -31.84 -26.92 28.02
N GLY A 207 -32.00 -26.11 26.97
CA GLY A 207 -32.98 -26.36 25.89
C GLY A 207 -32.48 -27.26 24.76
N ALA A 208 -31.25 -27.76 24.84
CA ALA A 208 -30.60 -28.60 23.81
C ALA A 208 -30.49 -30.09 24.20
N THR A 209 -31.13 -30.49 25.30
CA THR A 209 -31.33 -31.88 25.76
C THR A 209 -32.79 -32.26 25.69
#